data_AF-A0A4S8LRH6-F1
#
_entry.id   AF-A0A4S8LRH6-F1
#
_cell.length_a   1.000
_cell.length_b   1.000
_cell.length_c   1.000
_cell.angle_alpha   90.00
_cell.angle_beta   90.00
_cell.angle_gamma   90.00
#
_symmetry.space_group_name_H-M   'P 1'
#
loop_
_entity.id
_entity.type
_entity.pdbx_description
1 polymer ?
#
loop_
_entity_poly.entity_id
_entity_poly.type
_entity_poly.pdbx_seq_one_letter_code
_entity_poly.pdbx_strand_id
1 'polypeptide(L)'
;PIEGSMGNVSLMREEIRALSRSAGTPSIFFTLNPADGHNPLTSFLAGKDINVDALFDNPDSNYSSNDRLRTLAANPVAGAQFFHIMLDEFIDKFLGIKRTTKRGVFGRVRHYYGVVE
;
A
#
# COMPACT_ATOMS: atom_id res chain seq x y z
N PRO A 1 -18.13 -15.27 4.73
CA PRO A 1 -18.66 -13.91 4.99
C PRO A 1 -18.57 -13.08 3.71
N ILE A 2 -19.50 -12.14 3.49
CA ILE A 2 -19.40 -11.19 2.37
C ILE A 2 -18.33 -10.15 2.73
N GLU A 3 -17.41 -9.85 1.81
CA GLU A 3 -16.37 -8.85 2.02
C GLU A 3 -16.97 -7.48 2.41
N GLY A 4 -16.31 -6.74 3.29
CA GLY A 4 -16.85 -5.49 3.88
C GLY A 4 -18.06 -5.61 4.83
N SER A 5 -18.71 -6.77 4.94
CA SER A 5 -19.87 -6.93 5.83
C SER A 5 -19.49 -6.92 7.32
N MET A 6 -20.46 -6.64 8.20
CA MET A 6 -20.27 -6.73 9.66
C MET A 6 -19.78 -8.10 10.11
N GLY A 7 -20.20 -9.17 9.43
CA GLY A 7 -19.71 -10.53 9.68
C GLY A 7 -18.24 -10.69 9.33
N ASN A 8 -17.78 -10.07 8.23
CA ASN A 8 -16.37 -10.06 7.86
C ASN A 8 -15.53 -9.25 8.86
N VAL A 9 -15.99 -8.07 9.26
CA VAL A 9 -15.34 -7.25 10.29
C VAL A 9 -15.25 -8.01 11.63
N SER A 10 -16.29 -8.74 12.01
CA SER A 10 -16.26 -9.57 13.21
C SER A 10 -15.22 -10.71 13.11
N LEU A 11 -15.09 -11.33 11.94
CA LEU A 11 -14.09 -12.38 11.70
C LEU A 11 -12.66 -11.82 11.79
N MET A 12 -12.38 -10.71 11.12
CA MET A 12 -11.08 -10.04 11.16
C MET A 12 -10.66 -9.65 12.59
N ARG A 13 -11.63 -9.22 13.42
CA ARG A 13 -11.38 -8.95 14.84
C ARG A 13 -10.99 -10.21 15.61
N GLU A 14 -11.61 -11.36 15.32
CA GLU A 14 -11.22 -12.63 15.93
C GLU A 14 -9.84 -13.10 15.47
N GLU A 15 -9.45 -12.85 14.22
CA GLU A 15 -8.11 -13.16 13.71
C GLU A 15 -7.03 -12.35 14.45
N ILE A 16 -7.25 -11.03 14.62
CA ILE A 16 -6.35 -10.17 15.42
C ILE A 16 -6.28 -10.65 16.88
N ARG A 17 -7.41 -11.03 17.49
CA ARG A 17 -7.46 -11.57 18.85
C ARG A 17 -6.69 -12.88 18.97
N ALA A 18 -6.84 -13.78 17.99
CA ALA A 18 -6.13 -15.05 17.95
C ALA A 18 -4.61 -14.85 17.80
N LEU A 19 -4.18 -13.95 16.91
CA LEU A 19 -2.78 -13.56 16.77
C LEU A 19 -2.22 -12.94 18.05
N SER A 20 -3.00 -12.08 18.72
CA SER A 20 -2.57 -11.46 19.97
C SER A 20 -2.37 -12.49 21.09
N ARG A 21 -3.24 -13.51 21.16
CA ARG A 21 -3.12 -14.60 22.13
C ARG A 21 -1.93 -15.52 21.84
N SER A 22 -1.58 -15.76 20.58
CA SER A 22 -0.51 -16.69 20.21
C SER A 22 0.87 -16.04 20.12
N ALA A 23 0.95 -14.78 19.69
CA ALA A 23 2.20 -14.07 19.42
C ALA A 23 2.46 -12.89 20.36
N GLY A 24 1.52 -12.57 21.25
CA GLY A 24 1.56 -11.38 22.12
C GLY A 24 0.96 -10.15 21.45
N THR A 25 0.98 -9.01 22.15
CA THR A 25 0.44 -7.75 21.64
C THR A 25 1.28 -7.21 20.48
N PRO A 26 0.66 -6.53 19.50
CA PRO A 26 1.40 -5.91 18.40
C PRO A 26 2.40 -4.87 18.92
N SER A 27 3.64 -4.94 18.47
CA SER A 27 4.67 -3.94 18.81
C SER A 27 4.51 -2.64 18.01
N ILE A 28 3.83 -2.72 16.86
CA ILE A 28 3.65 -1.61 15.92
C ILE A 28 2.24 -1.67 15.35
N PHE A 29 1.58 -0.51 15.24
CA PHE A 29 0.32 -0.31 14.57
C PHE A 29 0.38 1.00 13.77
N PHE A 30 0.04 0.98 12.49
CA PHE A 30 -0.08 2.18 11.65
C PHE A 30 -1.06 1.93 10.51
N THR A 31 -1.61 3.02 9.99
CA THR A 31 -2.44 3.04 8.78
C THR A 31 -1.58 3.47 7.61
N LEU A 32 -1.54 2.67 6.54
CA LEU A 32 -0.92 3.07 5.27
C LEU A 32 -1.96 3.79 4.43
N ASN A 33 -1.66 5.04 4.05
CA ASN A 33 -2.51 5.81 3.15
C ASN A 33 -1.69 6.32 1.94
N PRO A 34 -1.46 5.47 0.92
CA PRO A 34 -0.75 5.86 -0.30
C PRO A 34 -1.51 6.96 -1.04
N ALA A 35 -0.85 8.10 -1.33
CA ALA A 35 -1.49 9.24 -1.99
C ALA A 35 -1.50 9.09 -3.53
N ASP A 36 -2.40 8.29 -4.06
CA ASP A 36 -2.51 7.96 -5.49
C ASP A 36 -2.68 9.18 -6.41
N GLY A 37 -3.49 10.18 -6.04
CA GLY A 37 -3.69 11.41 -6.82
C GLY A 37 -2.51 12.38 -6.78
N HIS A 38 -1.64 12.26 -5.79
CA HIS A 38 -0.47 13.10 -5.62
C HIS A 38 0.85 12.39 -5.97
N ASN A 39 0.79 11.11 -6.32
CA ASN A 39 1.95 10.33 -6.69
C ASN A 39 2.08 10.24 -8.23
N PRO A 40 3.24 10.57 -8.81
CA PRO A 40 3.47 10.51 -10.25
C PRO A 40 3.32 9.08 -10.81
N LEU A 41 3.57 8.04 -9.99
CA LEU A 41 3.47 6.64 -10.39
C LEU A 41 2.07 6.27 -10.89
N THR A 42 1.01 6.82 -10.30
CA THR A 42 -0.36 6.57 -10.75
C THR A 42 -0.59 7.10 -12.17
N SER A 43 -0.04 8.27 -12.48
CA SER A 43 -0.14 8.86 -13.82
C SER A 43 0.70 8.08 -14.83
N PHE A 44 1.88 7.60 -14.42
CA PHE A 44 2.71 6.70 -15.22
C PHE A 44 1.96 5.41 -15.58
N LEU A 45 1.33 4.75 -14.60
CA LEU A 45 0.53 3.55 -14.81
C LEU A 45 -0.70 3.79 -15.70
N ALA A 46 -1.23 5.02 -15.69
CA ALA A 46 -2.29 5.45 -16.60
C ALA A 46 -1.79 5.79 -18.03
N GLY A 47 -0.50 5.59 -18.33
CA GLY A 47 0.10 5.83 -19.64
C GLY A 47 0.47 7.29 -19.90
N LYS A 48 0.58 8.13 -18.85
CA LYS A 48 1.11 9.49 -19.00
C LYS A 48 2.63 9.46 -19.15
N ASP A 49 3.14 10.46 -19.86
CA ASP A 49 4.58 10.67 -20.08
C ASP A 49 5.26 11.16 -18.79
N ILE A 50 5.55 10.23 -17.89
CA ILE A 50 6.19 10.46 -16.59
C ILE A 50 7.56 9.79 -16.62
N ASN A 51 8.61 10.56 -16.35
CA ASN A 51 9.96 10.01 -16.27
C ASN A 51 10.21 9.44 -14.87
N VAL A 52 9.94 8.16 -14.67
CA VAL A 52 10.11 7.47 -13.38
C VAL A 52 11.57 7.33 -12.93
N ASP A 53 12.54 7.51 -13.83
CA ASP A 53 13.97 7.46 -13.49
C ASP A 53 14.49 8.80 -12.96
N ALA A 54 13.77 9.90 -13.20
CA ALA A 54 14.05 11.23 -12.66
C ALA A 54 13.51 11.42 -11.24
N LEU A 55 13.70 10.40 -10.38
CA LEU A 55 13.34 10.47 -8.97
C LEU A 55 14.03 11.69 -8.34
N PHE A 56 13.23 12.54 -7.68
CA PHE A 56 13.64 13.82 -7.06
C PHE A 56 13.83 15.02 -8.00
N ASP A 57 13.69 14.84 -9.31
CA ASP A 57 13.81 15.91 -10.32
C ASP A 57 12.45 16.28 -10.95
N ASN A 58 11.38 16.24 -10.14
CA ASN A 58 10.01 16.55 -10.55
C ASN A 58 9.57 15.72 -11.78
N PRO A 59 9.43 14.38 -11.63
CA PRO A 59 9.23 13.44 -12.74
C PRO A 59 7.92 13.66 -13.52
N ASP A 60 6.99 14.40 -12.93
CA ASP A 60 5.69 14.81 -13.45
C ASP A 60 5.60 16.32 -13.73
N SER A 61 6.73 16.99 -13.99
CA SER A 61 6.80 18.44 -14.22
C SER A 61 5.82 19.00 -15.26
N ASN A 62 5.41 18.18 -16.23
CA ASN A 62 4.43 18.53 -17.25
C ASN A 62 2.96 18.40 -16.79
N TYR A 63 2.70 17.91 -15.58
CA TYR A 63 1.36 17.61 -15.06
C TYR A 63 1.13 18.31 -13.73
N SER A 64 0.11 19.16 -13.68
CA SER A 64 -0.33 19.74 -12.40
C SER A 64 -0.98 18.68 -11.50
N SER A 65 -1.15 19.00 -10.22
CA SER A 65 -1.93 18.17 -9.29
C SER A 65 -3.35 17.89 -9.81
N ASN A 66 -3.98 18.85 -10.48
CA ASN A 66 -5.32 18.67 -11.05
C ASN A 66 -5.30 17.71 -12.24
N ASP A 67 -4.25 17.72 -13.07
CA ASP A 67 -4.13 16.81 -14.21
C ASP A 67 -3.96 15.36 -13.75
N ARG A 68 -3.23 15.15 -12.66
CA ARG A 68 -3.09 13.83 -12.03
C ARG A 68 -4.39 13.32 -11.44
N LEU A 69 -5.13 14.18 -10.72
CA LEU A 69 -6.45 13.83 -10.19
C LEU A 69 -7.45 13.50 -11.32
N ARG A 70 -7.44 14.27 -12.42
CA ARG A 70 -8.26 13.96 -13.61
C ARG A 70 -7.85 12.64 -14.25
N THR A 71 -6.55 12.35 -14.31
CA THR A 71 -6.02 11.09 -14.86
C THR A 71 -6.47 9.90 -14.01
N LEU A 72 -6.37 9.99 -12.69
CA LEU A 72 -6.87 8.98 -11.76
C LEU A 72 -8.38 8.77 -11.91
N ALA A 73 -9.16 9.86 -11.96
CA ALA A 73 -10.60 9.78 -12.14
C ALA A 73 -11.00 9.12 -13.48
N ALA A 74 -10.23 9.37 -14.54
CA ALA A 74 -10.45 8.77 -15.85
C ALA A 74 -10.01 7.30 -15.95
N ASN A 75 -9.02 6.89 -15.13
CA ASN A 75 -8.49 5.53 -15.11
C ASN A 75 -8.32 5.01 -13.67
N PRO A 76 -9.41 4.59 -13.01
CA PRO A 76 -9.34 4.06 -11.64
C PRO A 76 -8.54 2.75 -11.53
N VAL A 77 -8.37 2.02 -12.64
CA VAL A 77 -7.53 0.79 -12.66
C VAL A 77 -6.07 1.13 -12.37
N ALA A 78 -5.57 2.26 -12.87
CA ALA A 78 -4.22 2.73 -12.55
C ALA A 78 -4.05 3.04 -11.05
N GLY A 79 -5.09 3.58 -10.40
CA GLY A 79 -5.12 3.78 -8.94
C GLY A 79 -5.06 2.45 -8.17
N ALA A 80 -5.83 1.45 -8.60
CA ALA A 80 -5.79 0.12 -8.00
C ALA A 80 -4.42 -0.56 -8.17
N GLN A 81 -3.80 -0.44 -9.36
CA GLN A 81 -2.45 -0.94 -9.62
C GLN A 81 -1.41 -0.24 -8.74
N PHE A 82 -1.50 1.08 -8.62
CA PHE A 82 -0.65 1.86 -7.72
C PHE A 82 -0.76 1.36 -6.29
N PHE A 83 -1.99 1.22 -5.76
CA PHE A 83 -2.21 0.73 -4.40
C PHE A 83 -1.62 -0.66 -4.19
N HIS A 84 -1.84 -1.57 -5.15
CA HIS A 84 -1.30 -2.93 -5.10
C HIS A 84 0.24 -2.93 -5.06
N ILE A 85 0.89 -2.17 -5.94
CA ILE A 85 2.36 -2.04 -5.96
C ILE A 85 2.87 -1.49 -4.63
N MET A 86 2.23 -0.44 -4.09
CA MET A 86 2.64 0.17 -2.84
C MET A 86 2.55 -0.80 -1.65
N LEU A 87 1.47 -1.59 -1.57
CA LEU A 87 1.33 -2.59 -0.50
C LEU A 87 2.29 -3.75 -0.66
N ASP A 88 2.48 -4.25 -1.88
CA ASP A 88 3.44 -5.33 -2.15
C ASP A 88 4.85 -4.90 -1.77
N GLU A 89 5.26 -3.69 -2.16
CA GLU A 89 6.57 -3.14 -1.82
C GLU A 89 6.73 -2.91 -0.32
N PHE A 90 5.66 -2.46 0.35
CA PHE A 90 5.64 -2.31 1.78
C PHE A 90 5.83 -3.66 2.50
N ILE A 91 5.08 -4.69 2.14
CA ILE A 91 5.15 -6.01 2.78
C ILE A 91 6.48 -6.69 2.45
N ASP A 92 6.89 -6.66 1.18
CA ASP A 92 8.04 -7.41 0.70
C ASP A 92 9.36 -6.80 1.13
N LYS A 93 9.50 -5.49 0.95
CA LYS A 93 10.76 -4.77 1.20
C LYS A 93 10.75 -4.04 2.52
N PHE A 94 9.69 -3.29 2.85
CA PHE A 94 9.66 -2.48 4.07
C PHE A 94 9.55 -3.33 5.33
N LEU A 95 8.64 -4.30 5.37
CA LEU A 95 8.58 -5.33 6.43
C LEU A 95 9.64 -6.42 6.24
N GLY A 96 10.14 -6.57 5.01
CA GLY A 96 11.24 -7.48 4.67
C GLY A 96 10.83 -8.95 4.55
N ILE A 97 9.54 -9.23 4.32
CA ILE A 97 8.99 -10.59 4.26
C ILE A 97 9.61 -11.41 3.13
N LYS A 98 9.86 -10.79 1.97
CA LYS A 98 10.47 -11.45 0.81
C LYS A 98 11.98 -11.20 0.67
N ARG A 99 12.59 -10.39 1.52
CA ARG A 99 14.05 -10.23 1.54
C ARG A 99 14.76 -11.52 1.96
N THR A 100 15.93 -11.80 1.38
CA THR A 100 16.75 -12.97 1.74
C THR A 100 17.11 -12.99 3.23
N THR A 101 17.37 -11.83 3.83
CA THR A 101 17.71 -11.68 5.24
C THR A 101 16.49 -11.74 6.18
N LYS A 102 15.26 -11.72 5.64
CA LYS A 102 14.01 -11.59 6.39
C LYS A 102 14.01 -10.41 7.39
N ARG A 103 14.71 -9.32 7.02
CA ARG A 103 14.83 -8.09 7.82
C ARG A 103 14.40 -6.87 7.00
N GLY A 104 13.36 -6.21 7.48
CA GLY A 104 12.87 -4.92 7.01
C GLY A 104 13.38 -3.76 7.87
N VAL A 105 12.73 -2.61 7.74
CA VAL A 105 13.04 -1.39 8.49
C VAL A 105 12.84 -1.59 10.00
N PHE A 106 11.81 -2.35 10.38
CA PHE A 106 11.51 -2.67 11.78
C PHE A 106 12.25 -3.91 12.31
N GLY A 107 13.30 -4.37 11.59
CA GLY A 107 13.98 -5.62 11.91
C GLY A 107 13.24 -6.84 11.37
N ARG A 108 13.24 -7.95 12.12
CA ARG A 108 12.61 -9.21 11.69
C ARG A 108 11.15 -9.24 12.13
N VAL A 109 10.24 -9.18 11.15
CA VAL A 109 8.80 -9.30 11.39
C VAL A 109 8.44 -10.78 11.53
N ARG A 110 7.90 -11.17 12.68
CA ARG A 110 7.48 -12.56 12.95
C ARG A 110 6.05 -12.84 12.47
N HIS A 111 5.16 -11.87 12.66
CA HIS A 111 3.77 -11.89 12.20
C HIS A 111 3.39 -10.49 11.74
N TYR A 112 2.53 -10.41 10.75
CA TYR A 112 1.82 -9.19 10.38
C TYR A 112 0.36 -9.54 10.11
N TYR A 113 -0.51 -8.58 10.31
CA TYR A 113 -1.92 -8.67 9.96
C TYR A 113 -2.31 -7.36 9.30
N GLY A 114 -2.87 -7.44 8.09
CA GLY A 114 -3.23 -6.30 7.29
C GLY A 114 -4.67 -6.42 6.82
N VAL A 115 -5.38 -5.31 6.80
CA VAL A 115 -6.73 -5.19 6.26
C VAL A 115 -6.75 -4.03 5.27
N VAL A 116 -7.60 -4.15 4.26
CA VAL A 116 -7.90 -3.08 3.30
C VAL A 116 -9.35 -2.69 3.52
N GLU A 117 -9.61 -1.38 3.58
CA GLU A 117 -10.96 -0.81 3.63
C GLU A 117 -11.40 -0.31 2.25
#